data_AF-A0A922LWY4-F1
#
_entry.id   AF-A0A922LWY4-F1
#
_cell.length_a   1.000
_cell.length_b   1.000
_cell.length_c   1.000
_cell.angle_alpha   90.00
_cell.angle_beta   90.00
_cell.angle_gamma   90.00
#
_symmetry.space_group_name_H-M   'P 1'
#
loop_
_entity.id
_entity.type
_entity.pdbx_description
1 polymer ?
#
loop_
_entity_poly.entity_id
_entity_poly.type
_entity_poly.pdbx_seq_one_letter_code
_entity_poly.pdbx_strand_id
1 'polypeptide(L)'
;MKFCNQVFSPLWNRENIDNITISFKEPFGTEGRGGYFDQFGIIRDVVQNHLIQILSLVAMEKPISVNADDIRDEKVRVLRSIEPLTIDDIVIGQYVADPNATNPPASLSYTDDPSVPKDSITPTYVCAVLYVRNDRWKGVPFILRAGKALNERKAEVRVQFKEPHIHLFGSKEGLPRNELVIRVQPDEAVYIKLNVKSPGMKFQTEETELDLTYAQRYKAIKLPDAYERLILDVFCGVQTNFVRSDELREAWRILTPVLKYLEENKISPYPYIYGSRNGPKEADILCKKAGFQYSGTYVWKSG
;
A
#
# COMPACT_ATOMS: atom_id res chain seq x y z
N MET A 1 16.85 3.91 3.93
CA MET A 1 16.99 3.17 2.65
C MET A 1 17.23 4.08 1.46
N LYS A 2 16.26 4.91 1.06
CA LYS A 2 16.32 5.74 -0.17
C LYS A 2 17.53 6.67 -0.29
N PHE A 3 17.82 7.49 0.73
CA PHE A 3 18.81 8.57 0.62
C PHE A 3 20.25 8.20 1.02
N CYS A 4 20.47 7.00 1.57
CA CYS A 4 21.80 6.55 2.00
C CYS A 4 22.45 5.57 1.01
N ASN A 5 21.70 5.08 0.01
CA ASN A 5 22.17 4.05 -0.91
C ASN A 5 22.22 4.60 -2.34
N GLN A 6 23.44 4.71 -2.88
CA GLN A 6 23.66 5.16 -4.26
C GLN A 6 22.99 4.26 -5.30
N VAL A 7 22.78 2.98 -4.98
CA VAL A 7 22.10 2.03 -5.87
C VAL A 7 20.64 2.42 -6.13
N PHE A 8 19.92 2.93 -5.11
CA PHE A 8 18.49 3.27 -5.27
C PHE A 8 18.26 4.70 -5.78
N SER A 9 19.18 5.63 -5.49
CA SER A 9 19.05 7.04 -5.87
C SER A 9 18.71 7.28 -7.35
N PRO A 10 19.45 6.71 -8.34
CA PRO A 10 19.17 6.92 -9.76
C PRO A 10 17.93 6.17 -10.26
N LEU A 11 17.50 5.12 -9.54
CA LEU A 11 16.33 4.31 -9.90
C LEU A 11 15.02 4.93 -9.39
N TRP A 12 15.07 5.87 -8.46
CA TRP A 12 13.88 6.36 -7.74
C TRP A 12 13.12 7.47 -8.48
N ASN A 13 12.74 7.24 -9.74
CA ASN A 13 12.05 8.22 -10.58
C ASN A 13 11.19 7.54 -11.66
N ARG A 14 10.38 8.36 -12.34
CA ARG A 14 9.52 7.96 -13.46
C ARG A 14 10.22 7.31 -14.65
N GLU A 15 11.53 7.47 -14.82
CA GLU A 15 12.24 6.83 -15.94
C GLU A 15 12.44 5.33 -15.70
N ASN A 16 12.49 4.91 -14.42
CA ASN A 16 12.72 3.51 -14.04
C ASN A 16 11.51 2.85 -13.37
N ILE A 17 10.71 3.62 -12.63
CA ILE A 17 9.54 3.12 -11.90
C ILE A 17 8.31 3.22 -12.81
N ASP A 18 7.57 2.12 -12.92
CA ASP A 18 6.31 2.07 -13.64
C ASP A 18 5.15 2.46 -12.74
N ASN A 19 5.05 1.85 -11.56
CA ASN A 19 4.02 2.12 -10.56
C ASN A 19 4.50 1.82 -9.13
N ILE A 20 3.81 2.40 -8.16
CA ILE A 20 4.04 2.15 -6.73
C ILE A 20 2.73 1.68 -6.11
N THR A 21 2.74 0.53 -5.46
CA THR A 21 1.60 -0.01 -4.73
C THR A 21 1.88 -0.01 -3.24
N ILE A 22 1.02 0.63 -2.46
CA ILE A 22 1.06 0.62 -1.00
C ILE A 22 -0.18 -0.15 -0.53
N SER A 23 0.03 -1.27 0.15
CA SER A 23 -1.04 -2.16 0.60
C SER A 23 -1.12 -2.20 2.12
N PHE A 24 -2.33 -2.20 2.65
CA PHE A 24 -2.67 -2.50 4.04
C PHE A 24 -3.83 -3.50 4.07
N LYS A 25 -3.59 -4.66 4.66
CA LYS A 25 -4.54 -5.77 4.70
C LYS A 25 -4.68 -6.28 6.11
N GLU A 26 -5.92 -6.54 6.50
CA GLU A 26 -6.26 -7.20 7.76
C GLU A 26 -7.11 -8.43 7.48
N PRO A 27 -6.81 -9.59 8.10
CA PRO A 27 -7.55 -10.82 7.88
C PRO A 27 -8.81 -10.92 8.74
N PHE A 28 -9.01 -9.95 9.63
CA PHE A 28 -10.19 -9.83 10.50
C PHE A 28 -11.12 -8.72 9.98
N GLY A 29 -12.42 -8.88 10.25
CA GLY A 29 -13.46 -7.87 9.98
C GLY A 29 -13.46 -6.75 11.02
N THR A 30 -14.65 -6.28 11.42
CA THR A 30 -14.80 -5.24 12.45
C THR A 30 -14.90 -5.75 13.89
N GLU A 31 -14.91 -7.07 14.09
CA GLU A 31 -14.85 -7.73 15.41
C GLU A 31 -15.85 -7.14 16.45
N GLY A 32 -17.09 -6.88 16.03
CA GLY A 32 -18.14 -6.31 16.91
C GLY A 32 -18.02 -4.81 17.19
N ARG A 33 -17.05 -4.13 16.57
CA ARG A 33 -16.90 -2.66 16.57
C ARG A 33 -17.41 -2.04 15.27
N GLY A 34 -18.29 -2.74 14.55
CA GLY A 34 -18.81 -2.31 13.27
C GLY A 34 -19.47 -0.94 13.33
N GLY A 35 -20.26 -0.65 14.37
CA GLY A 35 -20.95 0.64 14.53
C GLY A 35 -20.03 1.84 14.74
N TYR A 36 -18.83 1.65 15.32
CA TYR A 36 -17.82 2.72 15.37
C TYR A 36 -17.16 2.91 14.00
N PHE A 37 -16.79 1.79 13.36
CA PHE A 37 -16.19 1.82 12.02
C PHE A 37 -17.12 2.43 10.96
N ASP A 38 -18.44 2.21 11.10
CA ASP A 38 -19.47 2.68 10.17
C ASP A 38 -19.50 4.21 10.01
N GLN A 39 -19.12 4.95 11.04
CA GLN A 39 -19.11 6.42 11.02
C GLN A 39 -17.96 6.99 10.18
N PHE A 40 -16.91 6.21 9.94
CA PHE A 40 -15.66 6.70 9.34
C PHE A 40 -15.32 5.99 8.03
N GLY A 41 -15.42 4.66 8.01
CA GLY A 41 -15.03 3.79 6.91
C GLY A 41 -13.51 3.68 6.71
N ILE A 42 -13.12 2.75 5.83
CA ILE A 42 -11.70 2.39 5.62
C ILE A 42 -10.82 3.55 5.13
N ILE A 43 -11.40 4.49 4.39
CA ILE A 43 -10.68 5.64 3.82
C ILE A 43 -10.18 6.55 4.95
N ARG A 44 -11.01 6.82 5.96
CA ARG A 44 -10.64 7.64 7.11
C ARG A 44 -9.80 6.87 8.13
N ASP A 45 -10.10 5.58 8.30
CA ASP A 45 -9.43 4.72 9.29
C ASP A 45 -7.95 4.46 8.92
N VAL A 46 -7.65 4.21 7.64
CA VAL A 46 -6.33 3.72 7.20
C VAL A 46 -5.70 4.55 6.08
N VAL A 47 -6.49 5.03 5.11
CA VAL A 47 -5.90 5.70 3.94
C VAL A 47 -5.44 7.12 4.29
N GLN A 48 -6.30 7.89 4.95
CA GLN A 48 -6.06 9.30 5.28
C GLN A 48 -4.82 9.51 6.14
N ASN A 49 -4.55 8.57 7.05
CA ASN A 49 -3.41 8.58 7.94
C ASN A 49 -2.27 7.71 7.35
N HIS A 50 -2.27 6.40 7.59
CA HIS A 50 -1.16 5.49 7.37
C HIS A 50 -0.69 5.46 5.91
N LEU A 51 -1.59 5.28 4.94
CA LEU A 51 -1.16 5.15 3.55
C LEU A 51 -0.65 6.47 2.96
N ILE A 52 -1.29 7.59 3.27
CA ILE A 52 -0.81 8.93 2.86
C ILE A 52 0.55 9.24 3.50
N GLN A 53 0.77 8.86 4.76
CA GLN A 53 2.06 9.00 5.42
C GLN A 53 3.15 8.20 4.68
N ILE A 54 2.90 6.92 4.39
CA ILE A 54 3.85 6.07 3.65
C ILE A 54 4.09 6.63 2.23
N LEU A 55 3.04 7.07 1.54
CA LEU A 55 3.15 7.70 0.22
C LEU A 55 4.10 8.90 0.28
N SER A 56 3.92 9.79 1.26
CA SER A 56 4.75 10.99 1.40
C SER A 56 6.23 10.63 1.57
N LEU A 57 6.57 9.62 2.38
CA LEU A 57 7.94 9.16 2.60
C LEU A 57 8.56 8.52 1.36
N VAL A 58 7.77 7.76 0.60
CA VAL A 58 8.21 7.13 -0.65
C VAL A 58 8.47 8.19 -1.72
N ALA A 59 7.58 9.17 -1.83
CA ALA A 59 7.58 10.15 -2.91
C ALA A 59 8.46 11.40 -2.64
N MET A 60 8.78 11.74 -1.39
CA MET A 60 9.48 12.99 -1.04
C MET A 60 10.85 13.15 -1.69
N GLU A 61 11.25 14.39 -1.97
CA GLU A 61 12.62 14.66 -2.41
C GLU A 61 13.62 14.45 -1.26
N LYS A 62 14.92 14.48 -1.60
CA LYS A 62 15.96 14.43 -0.57
C LYS A 62 15.86 15.69 0.29
N PRO A 63 15.60 15.58 1.60
CA PRO A 63 15.56 16.75 2.47
C PRO A 63 16.95 17.36 2.60
N ILE A 64 16.99 18.64 2.96
CA ILE A 64 18.24 19.40 3.15
C ILE A 64 19.07 18.78 4.27
N SER A 65 18.41 18.32 5.33
CA SER A 65 19.05 17.61 6.44
C SER A 65 18.10 16.55 7.03
N VAL A 66 18.53 15.90 8.12
CA VAL A 66 17.70 14.97 8.90
C VAL A 66 16.88 15.67 9.98
N ASN A 67 16.89 17.01 10.03
CA ASN A 67 16.05 17.78 10.93
C ASN A 67 14.57 17.51 10.66
N ALA A 68 13.77 17.52 11.73
CA ALA A 68 12.35 17.17 11.65
C ALA A 68 11.59 18.07 10.68
N ASP A 69 11.83 19.39 10.68
CA ASP A 69 11.15 20.30 9.76
C ASP A 69 11.58 20.10 8.31
N ASP A 70 12.86 19.91 8.02
CA ASP A 70 13.33 19.67 6.65
C ASP A 70 12.69 18.41 6.04
N ILE A 71 12.52 17.35 6.84
CA ILE A 71 11.82 16.13 6.40
C ILE A 71 10.33 16.40 6.19
N ARG A 72 9.67 17.09 7.14
CA ARG A 72 8.23 17.39 7.06
C ARG A 72 7.91 18.33 5.89
N ASP A 73 8.79 19.25 5.57
CA ASP A 73 8.65 20.16 4.43
C ASP A 73 8.63 19.40 3.11
N GLU A 74 9.48 18.40 2.94
CA GLU A 74 9.47 17.55 1.74
C GLU A 74 8.23 16.65 1.65
N LYS A 75 7.74 16.13 2.79
CA LYS A 75 6.46 15.39 2.84
C LYS A 75 5.29 16.28 2.40
N VAL A 76 5.18 17.49 2.96
CA VAL A 76 4.11 18.43 2.62
C VAL A 76 4.21 18.88 1.16
N ARG A 77 5.42 19.09 0.63
CA ARG A 77 5.62 19.44 -0.79
C ARG A 77 5.06 18.39 -1.73
N VAL A 78 5.23 17.10 -1.40
CA VAL A 78 4.61 16.00 -2.15
C VAL A 78 3.10 16.08 -2.08
N LEU A 79 2.51 16.20 -0.88
CA LEU A 79 1.06 16.19 -0.72
C LEU A 79 0.39 17.36 -1.45
N ARG A 80 1.02 18.54 -1.46
CA ARG A 80 0.57 19.69 -2.27
C ARG A 80 0.58 19.42 -3.77
N SER A 81 1.43 18.52 -4.23
CA SER A 81 1.56 18.12 -5.64
C SER A 81 0.56 17.03 -6.04
N ILE A 82 -0.28 16.55 -5.12
CA ILE A 82 -1.31 15.54 -5.39
C ILE A 82 -2.65 16.26 -5.58
N GLU A 83 -3.32 15.95 -6.68
CA GLU A 83 -4.68 16.41 -6.90
C GLU A 83 -5.68 15.67 -6.03
N PRO A 84 -6.84 16.29 -5.75
CA PRO A 84 -7.92 15.59 -5.07
C PRO A 84 -8.33 14.32 -5.81
N LEU A 85 -8.54 13.25 -5.05
CA LEU A 85 -8.99 11.97 -5.56
C LEU A 85 -10.40 12.11 -6.12
N THR A 86 -10.64 11.50 -7.28
CA THR A 86 -11.94 11.50 -7.96
C THR A 86 -12.60 10.13 -7.87
N ILE A 87 -13.90 10.04 -8.19
CA ILE A 87 -14.63 8.76 -8.19
C ILE A 87 -14.14 7.78 -9.26
N ASP A 88 -13.56 8.28 -10.36
CA ASP A 88 -13.06 7.44 -11.46
C ASP A 88 -11.75 6.71 -11.12
N ASP A 89 -11.04 7.20 -10.10
CA ASP A 89 -9.74 6.69 -9.66
C ASP A 89 -9.85 5.85 -8.38
N ILE A 90 -11.07 5.50 -7.95
CA ILE A 90 -11.31 4.72 -6.74
C ILE A 90 -12.27 3.56 -6.98
N VAL A 91 -11.97 2.42 -6.37
CA VAL A 91 -12.88 1.29 -6.21
C VAL A 91 -13.07 1.06 -4.73
N ILE A 92 -14.32 1.06 -4.29
CA ILE A 92 -14.70 0.75 -2.90
C ILE A 92 -15.38 -0.61 -2.83
N GLY A 93 -15.19 -1.31 -1.71
CA GLY A 93 -15.80 -2.61 -1.48
C GLY A 93 -16.29 -2.80 -0.05
N GLN A 94 -17.21 -3.75 0.14
CA GLN A 94 -17.71 -4.17 1.43
C GLN A 94 -17.71 -5.70 1.52
N TYR A 95 -17.20 -6.26 2.63
CA TYR A 95 -17.07 -7.71 2.75
C TYR A 95 -18.42 -8.38 3.01
N VAL A 96 -18.60 -9.55 2.41
CA VAL A 96 -19.74 -10.44 2.60
C VAL A 96 -19.26 -11.79 3.16
N ALA A 97 -20.16 -12.51 3.81
CA ALA A 97 -19.90 -13.84 4.35
C ALA A 97 -19.32 -14.78 3.28
N ASP A 98 -18.34 -15.59 3.67
CA ASP A 98 -17.87 -16.73 2.88
C ASP A 98 -18.84 -17.91 3.07
N PRO A 99 -19.55 -18.36 2.01
CA PRO A 99 -20.47 -19.50 2.10
C PRO A 99 -19.82 -20.80 2.54
N ASN A 100 -18.50 -20.93 2.39
CA ASN A 100 -17.73 -22.12 2.74
C ASN A 100 -16.98 -21.97 4.08
N ALA A 101 -17.18 -20.88 4.80
CA ALA A 101 -16.49 -20.64 6.07
C ALA A 101 -16.88 -21.68 7.11
N THR A 102 -15.86 -22.30 7.70
CA THR A 102 -16.01 -23.18 8.87
C THR A 102 -15.81 -22.43 10.18
N ASN A 103 -15.28 -21.20 10.15
CA ASN A 103 -15.06 -20.36 11.32
C ASN A 103 -16.13 -19.24 11.44
N PRO A 104 -16.60 -18.93 12.67
CA PRO A 104 -17.69 -17.95 12.88
C PRO A 104 -17.44 -16.53 12.33
N PRO A 105 -16.21 -15.97 12.37
CA PRO A 105 -15.99 -14.62 11.84
C PRO A 105 -16.15 -14.50 10.33
N ALA A 106 -15.77 -15.54 9.56
CA ALA A 106 -15.85 -15.47 8.10
C ALA A 106 -17.24 -15.83 7.56
N SER A 107 -18.12 -16.40 8.39
CA SER A 107 -19.52 -16.67 8.03
C SER A 107 -20.45 -15.46 8.18
N LEU A 108 -19.92 -14.29 8.53
CA LEU A 108 -20.70 -13.07 8.73
C LEU A 108 -20.29 -11.97 7.74
N SER A 109 -21.29 -11.31 7.16
CA SER A 109 -21.11 -10.10 6.34
C SER A 109 -20.92 -8.88 7.23
N TYR A 110 -20.45 -7.76 6.67
CA TYR A 110 -20.32 -6.52 7.44
C TYR A 110 -21.64 -6.07 8.07
N THR A 111 -22.73 -6.14 7.30
CA THR A 111 -24.09 -5.80 7.74
C THR A 111 -24.72 -6.84 8.69
N ASP A 112 -24.06 -7.98 8.93
CA ASP A 112 -24.53 -8.98 9.91
C ASP A 112 -24.10 -8.63 11.34
N ASP A 113 -23.11 -7.74 11.51
CA ASP A 113 -22.76 -7.17 12.81
C ASP A 113 -23.97 -6.39 13.37
N PRO A 114 -24.48 -6.73 14.57
CA PRO A 114 -25.67 -6.10 15.14
C PRO A 114 -25.48 -4.61 15.44
N SER A 115 -24.24 -4.11 15.49
CA SER A 115 -23.92 -2.70 15.66
C SER A 115 -23.95 -1.89 14.36
N VAL A 116 -24.08 -2.55 13.20
CA VAL A 116 -24.06 -1.92 11.87
C VAL A 116 -25.49 -1.80 11.31
N PRO A 117 -25.88 -0.64 10.75
CA PRO A 117 -27.15 -0.49 10.03
C PRO A 117 -27.26 -1.49 8.86
N LYS A 118 -28.44 -2.10 8.68
CA LYS A 118 -28.66 -3.11 7.63
C LYS A 118 -28.54 -2.56 6.20
N ASP A 119 -28.70 -1.26 6.04
CA ASP A 119 -28.55 -0.51 4.79
C ASP A 119 -27.19 0.21 4.68
N SER A 120 -26.22 -0.14 5.55
CA SER A 120 -24.90 0.48 5.52
C SER A 120 -24.18 0.24 4.18
N ILE A 121 -23.73 1.34 3.59
CA ILE A 121 -22.89 1.38 2.39
C ILE A 121 -21.43 1.72 2.74
N THR A 122 -21.05 1.60 4.01
CA THR A 122 -19.70 1.96 4.45
C THR A 122 -18.66 1.03 3.82
N PRO A 123 -17.61 1.58 3.19
CA PRO A 123 -16.58 0.78 2.56
C PRO A 123 -15.64 0.17 3.60
N THR A 124 -15.47 -1.14 3.54
CA THR A 124 -14.48 -1.92 4.32
C THR A 124 -13.21 -2.22 3.51
N TYR A 125 -13.23 -1.89 2.20
CA TYR A 125 -12.11 -1.98 1.28
C TYR A 125 -12.07 -0.75 0.38
N VAL A 126 -10.86 -0.33 0.01
CA VAL A 126 -10.61 0.71 -0.99
C VAL A 126 -9.35 0.40 -1.79
N CYS A 127 -9.44 0.62 -3.10
CA CYS A 127 -8.32 0.73 -4.01
C CYS A 127 -8.39 2.10 -4.68
N ALA A 128 -7.41 2.98 -4.43
CA ALA A 128 -7.35 4.32 -4.98
C ALA A 128 -6.07 4.51 -5.80
N VAL A 129 -6.13 5.29 -6.87
CA VAL A 129 -4.97 5.66 -7.67
C VAL A 129 -4.73 7.16 -7.54
N LEU A 130 -3.53 7.54 -7.11
CA LEU A 130 -3.10 8.93 -6.99
C LEU A 130 -1.91 9.21 -7.90
N TYR A 131 -1.76 10.47 -8.30
CA TYR A 131 -0.63 10.93 -9.10
C TYR A 131 0.03 12.12 -8.41
N VAL A 132 1.36 12.03 -8.25
CA VAL A 132 2.17 13.14 -7.75
C VAL A 132 2.64 13.97 -8.94
N ARG A 133 2.14 15.20 -9.06
CA ARG A 133 2.42 16.12 -10.18
C ARG A 133 3.71 16.89 -9.97
N ASN A 134 4.84 16.19 -10.11
CA ASN A 134 6.16 16.80 -10.16
C ASN A 134 7.03 16.09 -11.21
N ASP A 135 8.23 16.62 -11.48
CA ASP A 135 9.12 16.05 -12.50
C ASP A 135 9.58 14.63 -12.17
N ARG A 136 9.71 14.27 -10.89
CA ARG A 136 10.11 12.93 -10.47
C ARG A 136 9.05 11.88 -10.77
N TRP A 137 7.77 12.21 -10.60
CA TRP A 137 6.66 11.25 -10.57
C TRP A 137 5.62 11.45 -11.68
N LYS A 138 5.85 12.39 -12.61
CA LYS A 138 4.92 12.65 -13.73
C LYS A 138 4.57 11.37 -14.48
N GLY A 139 3.30 10.96 -14.38
CA GLY A 139 2.73 9.80 -15.05
C GLY A 139 2.87 8.47 -14.28
N VAL A 140 3.53 8.45 -13.11
CA VAL A 140 3.65 7.27 -12.26
C VAL A 140 2.45 7.19 -11.32
N PRO A 141 1.61 6.15 -11.40
CA PRO A 141 0.51 5.95 -10.48
C PRO A 141 0.98 5.40 -9.13
N PHE A 142 0.41 5.99 -8.07
CA PHE A 142 0.49 5.52 -6.69
C PHE A 142 -0.83 4.82 -6.34
N ILE A 143 -0.79 3.50 -6.30
CA ILE A 143 -1.91 2.63 -6.00
C ILE A 143 -1.97 2.43 -4.48
N LEU A 144 -3.02 2.90 -3.84
CA LEU A 144 -3.29 2.71 -2.43
C LEU A 144 -4.37 1.64 -2.26
N ARG A 145 -4.05 0.55 -1.57
CA ARG A 145 -4.98 -0.54 -1.27
C ARG A 145 -5.10 -0.70 0.24
N ALA A 146 -6.32 -0.60 0.77
CA ALA A 146 -6.60 -0.86 2.17
C ALA A 146 -7.86 -1.71 2.29
N GLY A 147 -7.87 -2.71 3.18
CA GLY A 147 -9.11 -3.43 3.46
C GLY A 147 -9.05 -4.38 4.65
N LYS A 148 -10.24 -4.63 5.20
CA LYS A 148 -10.51 -5.62 6.26
C LYS A 148 -11.07 -6.90 5.67
N ALA A 149 -11.06 -7.99 6.45
CA ALA A 149 -11.54 -9.31 6.05
C ALA A 149 -10.88 -9.82 4.74
N LEU A 150 -9.57 -9.59 4.59
CA LEU A 150 -8.78 -10.07 3.46
C LEU A 150 -8.06 -11.38 3.81
N ASN A 151 -7.26 -11.91 2.89
CA ASN A 151 -6.59 -13.21 3.04
C ASN A 151 -5.48 -13.25 4.11
N GLU A 152 -4.88 -12.10 4.45
CA GLU A 152 -3.68 -12.04 5.28
C GLU A 152 -3.55 -10.68 5.98
N ARG A 153 -2.80 -10.64 7.09
CA ARG A 153 -2.33 -9.39 7.67
C ARG A 153 -1.09 -8.95 6.91
N LYS A 154 -1.10 -7.75 6.31
CA LYS A 154 0.07 -7.25 5.58
C LYS A 154 0.04 -5.74 5.39
N ALA A 155 1.12 -5.06 5.75
CA ALA A 155 1.42 -3.72 5.27
C ALA A 155 2.72 -3.75 4.47
N GLU A 156 2.66 -3.33 3.20
CA GLU A 156 3.84 -3.34 2.32
C GLU A 156 3.83 -2.17 1.33
N VAL A 157 5.04 -1.75 0.95
CA VAL A 157 5.29 -0.88 -0.20
C VAL A 157 5.95 -1.73 -1.28
N ARG A 158 5.36 -1.74 -2.48
CA ARG A 158 5.88 -2.39 -3.66
C ARG A 158 6.17 -1.35 -4.71
N VAL A 159 7.41 -1.28 -5.15
CA VAL A 159 7.85 -0.44 -6.27
C VAL A 159 8.08 -1.37 -7.45
N GLN A 160 7.25 -1.26 -8.48
CA GLN A 160 7.39 -2.05 -9.70
C GLN A 160 8.15 -1.24 -10.74
N PHE A 161 9.26 -1.78 -11.22
CA PHE A 161 10.10 -1.15 -12.24
C PHE A 161 9.55 -1.41 -13.64
N LYS A 162 9.92 -0.56 -14.59
CA LYS A 162 9.61 -0.74 -16.01
C LYS A 162 10.33 -1.97 -16.57
N GLU A 163 9.76 -2.51 -17.64
CA GLU A 163 10.38 -3.60 -18.38
C GLU A 163 11.65 -3.11 -19.10
N PRO A 164 12.74 -3.91 -19.13
CA PRO A 164 13.95 -3.53 -19.87
C PRO A 164 13.69 -3.35 -21.37
N HIS A 165 14.29 -2.32 -21.96
CA HIS A 165 14.10 -1.97 -23.38
C HIS A 165 14.56 -3.04 -24.38
N ILE A 166 15.46 -3.95 -23.99
CA ILE A 166 16.03 -4.98 -24.87
C ILE A 166 15.90 -6.35 -24.19
N HIS A 167 15.22 -7.27 -24.85
CA HIS A 167 15.09 -8.67 -24.42
C HIS A 167 16.24 -9.50 -25.01
N LEU A 168 17.40 -9.48 -24.35
CA LEU A 168 18.54 -10.33 -24.74
C LEU A 168 18.29 -11.81 -24.39
N PHE A 169 17.51 -12.06 -23.34
CA PHE A 169 17.21 -13.40 -22.83
C PHE A 169 15.74 -13.71 -23.11
N GLY A 170 15.49 -14.23 -24.31
CA GLY A 170 14.17 -14.37 -24.90
C GLY A 170 13.17 -15.21 -24.11
N SER A 171 12.04 -14.58 -23.80
CA SER A 171 10.70 -15.15 -23.87
C SER A 171 9.93 -14.30 -24.91
N LYS A 172 9.09 -14.92 -25.74
CA LYS A 172 8.18 -14.16 -26.65
C LYS A 172 7.16 -13.30 -25.87
N GLU A 173 7.06 -13.51 -24.56
CA GLU A 173 6.06 -12.95 -23.66
C GLU A 173 6.62 -11.84 -22.74
N GLY A 174 7.88 -11.43 -22.90
CA GLY A 174 8.52 -10.41 -22.05
C GLY A 174 9.07 -10.98 -20.75
N LEU A 175 9.89 -10.19 -20.05
CA LEU A 175 10.49 -10.58 -18.77
C LEU A 175 9.63 -10.04 -17.61
N PRO A 176 9.45 -10.79 -16.51
CA PRO A 176 8.80 -10.26 -15.32
C PRO A 176 9.48 -8.96 -14.87
N ARG A 177 8.67 -7.95 -14.54
CA ARG A 177 9.18 -6.67 -14.06
C ARG A 177 9.89 -6.84 -12.73
N ASN A 178 11.00 -6.13 -12.55
CA ASN A 178 11.68 -6.12 -11.26
C ASN A 178 10.79 -5.41 -10.23
N GLU A 179 10.87 -5.83 -8.97
CA GLU A 179 10.09 -5.22 -7.90
C GLU A 179 10.95 -5.05 -6.66
N LEU A 180 10.93 -3.86 -6.06
CA LEU A 180 11.41 -3.67 -4.71
C LEU A 180 10.22 -3.74 -3.76
N VAL A 181 10.28 -4.62 -2.77
CA VAL A 181 9.24 -4.78 -1.75
C VAL A 181 9.81 -4.46 -0.38
N ILE A 182 9.11 -3.57 0.33
CA ILE A 182 9.36 -3.21 1.71
C ILE A 182 8.14 -3.65 2.50
N ARG A 183 8.24 -4.79 3.19
CA ARG A 183 7.20 -5.31 4.07
C ARG A 183 7.37 -4.70 5.45
N VAL A 184 6.40 -3.91 5.87
CA VAL A 184 6.37 -3.20 7.16
C VAL A 184 5.86 -4.11 8.26
N GLN A 185 4.86 -4.95 7.99
CA GLN A 185 4.37 -5.97 8.92
C GLN A 185 3.51 -7.00 8.17
N PRO A 186 3.34 -8.22 8.69
CA PRO A 186 4.21 -8.88 9.67
C PRO A 186 5.57 -9.24 9.03
N ASP A 187 6.51 -9.71 9.85
CA ASP A 187 7.83 -10.17 9.44
C ASP A 187 8.58 -9.15 8.57
N GLU A 188 9.05 -8.09 9.22
CA GLU A 188 9.73 -6.96 8.57
C GLU A 188 10.81 -7.47 7.62
N ALA A 189 10.66 -7.12 6.34
CA ALA A 189 11.54 -7.60 5.30
C ALA A 189 11.69 -6.57 4.19
N VAL A 190 12.86 -6.57 3.56
CA VAL A 190 13.14 -5.80 2.36
C VAL A 190 13.73 -6.76 1.35
N TYR A 191 13.08 -6.89 0.20
CA TYR A 191 13.58 -7.78 -0.86
C TYR A 191 13.40 -7.17 -2.25
N ILE A 192 14.31 -7.53 -3.16
CA ILE A 192 14.25 -7.12 -4.56
C ILE A 192 14.04 -8.37 -5.40
N LYS A 193 12.93 -8.41 -6.13
CA LYS A 193 12.64 -9.40 -7.16
C LYS A 193 13.36 -9.03 -8.45
N LEU A 194 14.13 -9.96 -8.97
CA LEU A 194 14.93 -9.78 -10.17
C LEU A 194 15.02 -11.08 -10.98
N ASN A 195 15.47 -10.94 -12.22
CA ASN A 195 15.56 -12.03 -13.16
C ASN A 195 17.01 -12.56 -13.21
N VAL A 196 17.21 -13.85 -12.95
CA VAL A 196 18.52 -14.52 -13.04
C VAL A 196 18.47 -15.68 -14.02
N LYS A 197 19.64 -16.14 -14.47
CA LYS A 197 19.74 -17.41 -15.19
C LYS A 197 19.32 -18.55 -14.25
N SER A 198 18.41 -19.41 -14.70
CA SER A 198 18.02 -20.62 -14.00
C SER A 198 19.25 -21.47 -13.65
N PRO A 199 19.43 -21.93 -12.40
CA PRO A 199 20.52 -22.83 -12.04
C PRO A 199 20.54 -24.08 -12.92
N GLY A 200 21.72 -24.40 -13.47
CA GLY A 200 21.93 -25.57 -14.33
C GLY A 200 22.28 -25.25 -15.78
N MET A 201 22.02 -26.21 -16.67
CA MET A 201 22.47 -26.21 -18.08
C MET A 201 21.52 -25.47 -19.04
N LYS A 202 20.36 -25.01 -18.57
CA LYS A 202 19.41 -24.24 -19.37
C LYS A 202 19.78 -22.75 -19.34
N PHE A 203 19.63 -22.07 -20.47
CA PHE A 203 19.80 -20.61 -20.59
C PHE A 203 18.46 -19.86 -20.44
N GLN A 204 17.58 -20.38 -19.58
CA GLN A 204 16.29 -19.76 -19.30
C GLN A 204 16.45 -18.78 -18.14
N THR A 205 15.61 -17.75 -18.14
CA THR A 205 15.57 -16.75 -17.07
C THR A 205 14.48 -17.11 -16.09
N GLU A 206 14.75 -16.98 -14.80
CA GLU A 206 13.84 -17.27 -13.70
C GLU A 206 13.80 -16.08 -12.73
N GLU A 207 12.62 -15.82 -12.15
CA GLU A 207 12.41 -14.76 -11.18
C GLU A 207 12.86 -15.23 -9.79
N THR A 208 13.76 -14.49 -9.15
CA THR A 208 14.29 -14.76 -7.80
C THR A 208 14.40 -13.47 -7.00
N GLU A 209 14.88 -13.54 -5.76
CA GLU A 209 14.97 -12.42 -4.84
C GLU A 209 16.35 -12.26 -4.20
N LEU A 210 16.70 -11.01 -3.89
CA LEU A 210 17.68 -10.67 -2.86
C LEU A 210 16.90 -10.27 -1.61
N ASP A 211 17.00 -11.07 -0.55
CA ASP A 211 16.18 -10.92 0.66
C ASP A 211 16.97 -10.41 1.87
N LEU A 212 16.34 -9.50 2.63
CA LEU A 212 16.71 -9.11 3.98
C LEU A 212 15.50 -9.24 4.90
N THR A 213 15.31 -10.42 5.48
CA THR A 213 14.32 -10.66 6.54
C THR A 213 14.91 -10.34 7.92
N TYR A 214 14.27 -9.44 8.67
CA TYR A 214 14.84 -8.90 9.92
C TYR A 214 14.94 -9.96 11.00
N ALA A 215 13.91 -10.80 11.16
CA ALA A 215 13.90 -11.88 12.13
C ALA A 215 15.05 -12.88 11.93
N GLN A 216 15.43 -13.16 10.67
CA GLN A 216 16.54 -14.05 10.36
C GLN A 216 17.91 -13.37 10.53
N ARG A 217 18.04 -12.11 10.10
CA ARG A 217 19.32 -11.38 10.08
C ARG A 217 19.71 -10.76 11.43
N TYR A 218 18.73 -10.36 12.23
CA TYR A 218 18.87 -9.62 13.48
C TYR A 218 18.24 -10.35 14.67
N LYS A 219 18.50 -11.66 14.81
CA LYS A 219 17.89 -12.55 15.82
C LYS A 219 17.95 -12.05 17.27
N ALA A 220 18.95 -11.21 17.61
CA ALA A 220 19.17 -10.72 18.97
C ALA A 220 18.55 -9.32 19.24
N ILE A 221 17.87 -8.73 18.25
CA ILE A 221 17.32 -7.37 18.37
C ILE A 221 15.80 -7.48 18.55
N LYS A 222 15.30 -6.97 19.68
CA LYS A 222 13.87 -6.71 19.86
C LYS A 222 13.54 -5.42 19.11
N LEU A 223 12.65 -5.51 18.12
CA LEU A 223 12.07 -4.32 17.51
C LEU A 223 11.10 -3.70 18.53
N PRO A 224 11.26 -2.41 18.89
CA PRO A 224 10.34 -1.75 19.80
C PRO A 224 8.97 -1.60 19.12
N ASP A 225 7.91 -1.63 19.91
CA ASP A 225 6.58 -1.29 19.40
C ASP A 225 6.53 0.18 18.92
N ALA A 226 5.61 0.48 18.00
CA ALA A 226 5.43 1.83 17.47
C ALA A 226 5.20 2.86 18.58
N TYR A 227 4.43 2.52 19.62
CA TYR A 227 4.18 3.44 20.74
C TYR A 227 5.40 3.63 21.64
N GLU A 228 6.21 2.58 21.88
CA GLU A 228 7.47 2.71 22.64
C GLU A 228 8.38 3.75 21.97
N ARG A 229 8.49 3.70 20.63
CA ARG A 229 9.29 4.64 19.88
C ARG A 229 8.73 6.06 19.89
N LEU A 230 7.43 6.21 19.64
CA LEU A 230 6.80 7.54 19.57
C LEU A 230 6.83 8.26 20.92
N ILE A 231 6.58 7.54 22.03
CA ILE A 231 6.64 8.13 23.37
C ILE A 231 8.07 8.61 23.66
N LEU A 232 9.08 7.80 23.34
CA LEU A 232 10.48 8.20 23.50
C LEU A 232 10.82 9.44 22.65
N ASP A 233 10.35 9.50 21.41
CA ASP A 233 10.57 10.65 20.53
C ASP A 233 9.97 11.95 21.13
N VAL A 234 8.84 11.88 21.85
CA VAL A 234 8.29 13.04 22.59
C VAL A 234 9.25 13.51 23.68
N PHE A 235 9.79 12.59 24.50
CA PHE A 235 10.75 12.95 25.56
C PHE A 235 12.05 13.52 24.99
N CYS A 236 12.48 13.06 23.82
CA CYS A 236 13.66 13.57 23.14
C CYS A 236 13.42 14.84 22.30
N GLY A 237 12.16 15.32 22.21
CA GLY A 237 11.80 16.47 21.37
C GLY A 237 11.93 16.22 19.86
N VAL A 238 11.92 14.95 19.43
CA VAL A 238 12.05 14.55 18.03
C VAL A 238 10.67 14.51 17.37
N GLN A 239 10.40 15.44 16.48
CA GLN A 239 9.09 15.58 15.84
C GLN A 239 8.97 14.92 14.46
N THR A 240 10.02 14.23 14.00
CA THR A 240 10.11 13.69 12.62
C THR A 240 8.98 12.69 12.30
N ASN A 241 8.57 11.91 13.29
CA ASN A 241 7.55 10.86 13.13
C ASN A 241 6.12 11.34 13.45
N PHE A 242 5.93 12.64 13.71
CA PHE A 242 4.64 13.22 14.06
C PHE A 242 4.07 14.03 12.90
N VAL A 243 2.75 13.93 12.72
CA VAL A 243 2.02 14.64 11.67
C VAL A 243 1.94 16.13 12.02
N ARG A 244 2.38 16.99 11.10
CA ARG A 244 2.30 18.46 11.25
C ARG A 244 0.93 18.96 10.77
N SER A 245 0.48 20.12 11.26
CA SER A 245 -0.85 20.64 10.97
C SER A 245 -1.10 20.93 9.48
N ASP A 246 -0.07 21.35 8.75
CA ASP A 246 -0.14 21.54 7.29
C ASP A 246 -0.18 20.20 6.54
N GLU A 247 0.57 19.20 6.99
CA GLU A 247 0.51 17.84 6.47
C GLU A 247 -0.90 17.24 6.59
N LEU A 248 -1.51 17.39 7.77
CA LEU A 248 -2.88 16.94 8.02
C LEU A 248 -3.89 17.64 7.09
N ARG A 249 -3.73 18.94 6.86
CA ARG A 249 -4.60 19.72 5.98
C ARG A 249 -4.54 19.22 4.54
N GLU A 250 -3.34 18.94 4.01
CA GLU A 250 -3.18 18.44 2.64
C GLU A 250 -3.74 17.02 2.48
N ALA A 251 -3.54 16.15 3.47
CA ALA A 251 -4.14 14.82 3.47
C ALA A 251 -5.67 14.88 3.35
N TRP A 252 -6.32 15.77 4.11
CA TRP A 252 -7.76 16.00 4.00
C TRP A 252 -8.16 16.65 2.67
N ARG A 253 -7.41 17.63 2.18
CA ARG A 253 -7.68 18.25 0.86
C ARG A 253 -7.73 17.21 -0.26
N ILE A 254 -6.87 16.20 -0.22
CA ILE A 254 -6.80 15.14 -1.24
C ILE A 254 -8.05 14.24 -1.19
N LEU A 255 -8.51 13.86 0.00
CA LEU A 255 -9.54 12.81 0.17
C LEU A 255 -10.96 13.34 0.40
N THR A 256 -11.11 14.54 0.95
CA THR A 256 -12.43 15.10 1.29
C THR A 256 -13.40 15.15 0.11
N PRO A 257 -13.00 15.52 -1.13
CA PRO A 257 -13.94 15.56 -2.25
C PRO A 257 -14.55 14.19 -2.58
N VAL A 258 -13.76 13.12 -2.59
CA VAL A 258 -14.28 11.77 -2.83
C VAL A 258 -15.16 11.29 -1.68
N LEU A 259 -14.81 11.62 -0.43
CA LEU A 259 -15.59 11.22 0.74
C LEU A 259 -16.99 11.86 0.71
N LYS A 260 -17.07 13.16 0.40
CA LYS A 260 -18.35 13.86 0.22
C LYS A 260 -19.15 13.28 -0.92
N TYR A 261 -18.51 13.00 -2.06
CA TYR A 261 -19.19 12.41 -3.21
C TYR A 261 -19.80 11.04 -2.88
N LEU A 262 -19.08 10.19 -2.14
CA LEU A 262 -19.58 8.89 -1.71
C LEU A 262 -20.79 9.01 -0.77
N GLU A 263 -20.74 9.96 0.17
CA GLU A 263 -21.82 10.21 1.14
C GLU A 263 -23.07 10.81 0.49
N GLU A 264 -22.91 11.80 -0.39
CA GLU A 264 -24.01 12.50 -1.07
C GLU A 264 -24.72 11.60 -2.08
N ASN A 265 -23.98 10.81 -2.86
CA ASN A 265 -24.53 9.96 -3.91
C ASN A 265 -24.88 8.55 -3.45
N LYS A 266 -24.57 8.20 -2.20
CA LYS A 266 -24.83 6.88 -1.60
C LYS A 266 -24.36 5.73 -2.51
N ILE A 267 -23.12 5.82 -3.00
CA ILE A 267 -22.55 4.82 -3.90
C ILE A 267 -22.42 3.47 -3.18
N SER A 268 -23.06 2.43 -3.72
CA SER A 268 -22.99 1.10 -3.14
C SER A 268 -21.62 0.46 -3.39
N PRO A 269 -20.94 -0.03 -2.34
CA PRO A 269 -19.64 -0.68 -2.48
C PRO A 269 -19.74 -2.04 -3.16
N TYR A 270 -18.71 -2.45 -3.90
CA TYR A 270 -18.66 -3.77 -4.51
C TYR A 270 -18.54 -4.87 -3.44
N PRO A 271 -19.35 -5.94 -3.50
CA PRO A 271 -19.24 -7.04 -2.56
C PRO A 271 -17.95 -7.83 -2.81
N TYR A 272 -17.27 -8.23 -1.73
CA TYR A 272 -16.15 -9.17 -1.81
C TYR A 272 -16.22 -10.20 -0.70
N ILE A 273 -15.83 -11.44 -1.00
CA ILE A 273 -15.93 -12.54 -0.04
C ILE A 273 -14.88 -12.35 1.07
N TYR A 274 -15.27 -12.61 2.32
CA TYR A 274 -14.37 -12.66 3.46
C TYR A 274 -13.16 -13.58 3.15
N GLY A 275 -11.95 -13.11 3.41
CA GLY A 275 -10.72 -13.87 3.14
C GLY A 275 -10.24 -13.80 1.69
N SER A 276 -10.92 -13.05 0.83
CA SER A 276 -10.44 -12.81 -0.54
C SER A 276 -9.08 -12.12 -0.55
N ARG A 277 -8.25 -12.44 -1.56
CA ARG A 277 -6.88 -11.92 -1.63
C ARG A 277 -6.80 -10.43 -1.97
N ASN A 278 -7.61 -9.98 -2.92
CA ASN A 278 -7.50 -8.65 -3.50
C ASN A 278 -8.76 -7.80 -3.29
N GLY A 279 -9.75 -8.28 -2.54
CA GLY A 279 -11.06 -7.62 -2.43
C GLY A 279 -11.87 -7.77 -3.73
N PRO A 280 -12.62 -6.73 -4.14
CA PRO A 280 -13.42 -6.75 -5.37
C PRO A 280 -12.58 -6.93 -6.64
N LYS A 281 -13.16 -7.55 -7.67
CA LYS A 281 -12.47 -7.79 -8.96
C LYS A 281 -12.15 -6.48 -9.68
N GLU A 282 -12.99 -5.48 -9.48
CA GLU A 282 -12.87 -4.12 -10.00
C GLU A 282 -11.57 -3.45 -9.53
N ALA A 283 -11.09 -3.77 -8.33
CA ALA A 283 -9.83 -3.25 -7.82
C ALA A 283 -8.61 -3.78 -8.60
N ASP A 284 -8.68 -5.03 -9.07
CA ASP A 284 -7.63 -5.60 -9.94
C ASP A 284 -7.69 -5.02 -11.36
N ILE A 285 -8.89 -4.70 -11.86
CA ILE A 285 -9.07 -3.99 -13.14
C ILE A 285 -8.47 -2.59 -13.06
N LEU A 286 -8.76 -1.84 -11.99
CA LEU A 286 -8.21 -0.50 -11.76
C LEU A 286 -6.68 -0.53 -11.69
N CYS A 287 -6.09 -1.50 -10.97
CA CYS A 287 -4.64 -1.62 -10.88
C CYS A 287 -3.98 -2.00 -12.21
N LYS A 288 -4.58 -2.90 -12.98
CA LYS A 288 -4.10 -3.20 -14.33
C LYS A 288 -4.15 -1.98 -15.25
N LYS A 289 -5.23 -1.19 -15.18
CA LYS A 289 -5.36 0.09 -15.91
C LYS A 289 -4.28 1.09 -15.47
N ALA A 290 -3.92 1.09 -14.19
CA ALA A 290 -2.82 1.86 -13.63
C ALA A 290 -1.43 1.23 -13.88
N GLY A 291 -1.31 0.24 -14.78
CA GLY A 291 -0.02 -0.32 -15.20
C GLY A 291 0.54 -1.42 -14.28
N PHE A 292 -0.10 -1.74 -13.16
CA PHE A 292 0.34 -2.83 -12.31
C PHE A 292 0.18 -4.18 -13.01
N GLN A 293 1.30 -4.88 -13.20
CA GLN A 293 1.33 -6.21 -13.79
C GLN A 293 1.56 -7.26 -12.70
N TYR A 294 0.65 -8.23 -12.60
CA TYR A 294 0.80 -9.37 -11.72
C TYR A 294 1.30 -10.58 -12.51
N SER A 295 2.55 -11.01 -12.27
CA SER A 295 3.14 -12.16 -12.97
C SER A 295 2.60 -13.49 -12.48
N GLY A 296 2.27 -13.63 -11.18
CA GLY A 296 1.77 -14.87 -10.58
C GLY A 296 2.76 -16.05 -10.61
N THR A 297 3.92 -15.88 -11.24
CA THR A 297 5.01 -16.86 -11.38
C THR A 297 5.83 -17.02 -10.12
N TYR A 298 5.84 -15.98 -9.27
CA TYR A 298 6.68 -15.93 -8.08
C TYR A 298 5.92 -16.34 -6.82
N VAL A 299 6.46 -17.34 -6.13
CA VAL A 299 6.03 -17.75 -4.79
C VAL A 299 7.19 -17.53 -3.84
N TRP A 300 7.09 -16.48 -3.00
CA TRP A 300 8.05 -16.27 -1.92
C TRP A 300 7.94 -17.43 -0.93
N LYS A 301 9.02 -18.19 -0.76
CA LYS A 301 9.11 -19.22 0.28
C LYS A 301 9.83 -18.60 1.46
N SER A 302 9.10 -18.36 2.56
CA SER A 302 9.74 -18.03 3.84
C SER A 302 10.63 -19.19 4.25
N GLY A 303 11.95 -18.97 4.22
CA GLY A 303 12.94 -19.90 4.75
C GLY A 303 13.00 -19.91 6.27
#